data_AF-A0A832TNB3-F1
#
_entry.id   AF-A0A832TNB3-F1
#
_cell.length_a   1.000
_cell.length_b   1.000
_cell.length_c   1.000
_cell.angle_alpha   90.00
_cell.angle_beta   90.00
_cell.angle_gamma   90.00
#
_symmetry.space_group_name_H-M   'P 1'
#
loop_
_entity.id
_entity.type
_entity.pdbx_description
1 polymer ?
#
loop_
_entity_poly.entity_id
_entity_poly.type
_entity_poly.pdbx_seq_one_letter_code
_entity_poly.pdbx_strand_id
1 'polypeptide(L)'
;MTSLCMYFQVHQPFRLRRFWPDDRSGFFRYFDERSNREIFERVAHKCYIPANRTLLESLDEHNGEFRFSLSITGTLLEQCELWGKEVLESFRQLAETG
;
A
#
# COMPACT_ATOMS: atom_id res chain seq x y z
N MET A 1 5.93 -8.82 -32.29
CA MET A 1 6.55 -8.54 -30.98
C MET A 1 5.61 -8.99 -29.90
N THR A 2 6.11 -9.66 -28.87
CA THR A 2 5.32 -10.05 -27.71
C THR A 2 5.38 -8.92 -26.68
N SER A 3 4.23 -8.38 -26.31
CA SER A 3 4.14 -7.37 -25.25
C SER A 3 3.82 -8.05 -23.93
N LEU A 4 4.54 -7.70 -22.87
CA LEU A 4 4.28 -8.14 -21.51
C LEU A 4 3.72 -6.95 -20.71
N CYS A 5 2.61 -7.16 -20.01
CA CYS A 5 2.06 -6.18 -19.08
C CYS A 5 2.19 -6.73 -17.66
N MET A 6 3.08 -6.12 -16.86
CA MET A 6 3.17 -6.42 -15.44
C MET A 6 2.08 -5.63 -14.70
N TYR A 7 1.22 -6.34 -13.99
CA TYR A 7 0.13 -5.74 -13.21
C TYR A 7 0.24 -6.20 -11.75
N PHE A 8 0.27 -5.23 -10.83
CA PHE A 8 0.30 -5.51 -9.39
C PHE A 8 -0.94 -4.92 -8.72
N GLN A 9 -1.64 -5.78 -7.97
CA GLN A 9 -2.75 -5.36 -7.12
C GLN A 9 -2.26 -5.25 -5.68
N VAL A 10 -2.36 -4.04 -5.13
CA VAL A 10 -1.90 -3.74 -3.77
C VAL A 10 -3.11 -3.49 -2.89
N HIS A 11 -3.40 -4.47 -2.03
CA HIS A 11 -4.53 -4.44 -1.11
C HIS A 11 -4.10 -4.77 0.31
N GLN A 12 -4.59 -3.98 1.27
CA GLN A 12 -4.51 -4.33 2.69
C GLN A 12 -5.84 -3.97 3.36
N PRO A 13 -6.48 -4.91 4.07
CA PRO A 13 -7.71 -4.64 4.80
C PRO A 13 -7.43 -4.22 6.25
N PHE A 14 -8.41 -3.56 6.87
CA PHE A 14 -8.49 -3.41 8.32
C PHE A 14 -9.10 -4.68 8.95
N ARG A 15 -8.41 -5.24 9.94
CA ARG A 15 -8.84 -6.42 10.72
C ARG A 15 -9.77 -6.01 11.83
N LEU A 16 -10.85 -6.79 11.96
CA LEU A 16 -11.79 -6.66 13.05
C LEU A 16 -11.14 -7.07 14.37
N ARG A 17 -11.49 -6.37 15.44
CA ARG A 17 -11.22 -6.83 16.81
C ARG A 17 -12.42 -7.62 17.32
N ARG A 18 -12.23 -8.36 18.42
CA ARG A 18 -13.37 -8.92 19.15
C ARG A 18 -14.16 -7.79 19.81
N PHE A 19 -15.46 -7.73 19.56
CA PHE A 19 -16.37 -6.77 20.18
C PHE A 19 -17.65 -7.46 20.66
N TRP A 20 -18.34 -6.82 21.59
CA TRP A 20 -19.66 -7.21 22.09
C TRP A 20 -20.65 -6.06 21.87
N PRO A 21 -21.97 -6.33 21.82
CA PRO A 21 -22.98 -5.27 21.78
C PRO A 21 -22.79 -4.31 22.97
N ASP A 22 -22.59 -3.03 22.67
CA ASP A 22 -22.44 -1.94 23.63
C ASP A 22 -22.76 -0.58 22.97
N ASP A 23 -22.73 0.50 23.75
CA ASP A 23 -23.07 1.86 23.28
C ASP A 23 -21.88 2.62 22.65
N ARG A 24 -20.72 1.97 22.48
CA ARG A 24 -19.57 2.61 21.83
C ARG A 24 -19.84 2.78 20.34
N SER A 25 -19.18 3.77 19.73
CA SER A 25 -19.26 4.04 18.29
C SER A 25 -17.88 4.43 17.73
N GLY A 26 -17.79 4.60 16.42
CA GLY A 26 -16.55 4.97 15.73
C GLY A 26 -15.77 3.80 15.14
N PHE A 27 -14.82 4.11 14.27
CA PHE A 27 -14.06 3.14 13.48
C PHE A 27 -13.28 2.13 14.36
N PHE A 28 -12.50 2.65 15.32
CA PHE A 28 -11.66 1.84 16.21
C PHE A 28 -12.45 1.03 17.25
N ARG A 29 -13.79 1.15 17.27
CA ARG A 29 -14.66 0.21 17.98
C ARG A 29 -14.61 -1.17 17.33
N TYR A 30 -14.59 -1.22 16.01
CA TYR A 30 -14.73 -2.46 15.25
C TYR A 30 -13.39 -3.02 14.78
N PHE A 31 -12.40 -2.15 14.56
CA PHE A 31 -11.10 -2.55 14.03
C PHE A 31 -10.01 -2.57 15.10
N ASP A 32 -9.11 -3.55 14.98
CA ASP A 32 -7.94 -3.69 15.85
C ASP A 32 -6.83 -2.74 15.39
N GLU A 33 -6.81 -1.53 15.94
CA GLU A 33 -5.83 -0.51 15.56
C GLU A 33 -4.40 -1.00 15.73
N ARG A 34 -4.10 -1.63 16.87
CA ARG A 34 -2.75 -2.11 17.19
C ARG A 34 -2.29 -3.16 16.20
N SER A 35 -3.10 -4.21 16.01
CA SER A 35 -2.75 -5.31 15.10
C SER A 35 -2.63 -4.81 13.66
N ASN A 36 -3.54 -3.94 13.22
CA ASN A 36 -3.48 -3.39 11.87
C ASN A 36 -2.23 -2.53 11.65
N ARG A 37 -1.86 -1.68 12.62
CA ARG A 37 -0.64 -0.88 12.56
C ARG A 37 0.62 -1.75 12.53
N GLU A 38 0.76 -2.70 13.44
CA GLU A 38 1.92 -3.60 13.50
C GLU A 38 2.07 -4.41 12.20
N ILE A 39 0.95 -4.86 11.62
CA ILE A 39 0.95 -5.57 10.34
C ILE A 39 1.33 -4.64 9.20
N PHE A 40 0.74 -3.44 9.14
CA PHE A 40 1.05 -2.43 8.13
C PHE A 40 2.53 -2.05 8.13
N GLU A 41 3.09 -1.68 9.27
CA GLU A 41 4.52 -1.29 9.38
C GLU A 41 5.43 -2.42 8.90
N ARG A 42 5.12 -3.66 9.30
CA ARG A 42 5.88 -4.84 8.85
C ARG A 42 5.78 -5.07 7.34
N VAL A 43 4.60 -4.94 6.74
CA VAL A 43 4.42 -5.13 5.29
C VAL A 43 5.04 -3.96 4.51
N ALA A 44 4.93 -2.73 5.01
CA ALA A 44 5.55 -1.55 4.43
C ALA A 44 7.06 -1.72 4.27
N HIS A 45 7.75 -2.10 5.35
CA HIS A 45 9.21 -2.27 5.33
C HIS A 45 9.67 -3.50 4.54
N LYS A 46 8.86 -4.56 4.47
CA LYS A 46 9.25 -5.81 3.78
C LYS A 46 8.81 -5.86 2.31
N CYS A 47 7.81 -5.08 1.91
CA CYS A 47 7.18 -5.20 0.61
C CYS A 47 7.04 -3.85 -0.08
N TYR A 48 6.22 -2.92 0.44
CA TYR A 48 5.85 -1.72 -0.33
C TYR A 48 7.05 -0.83 -0.63
N ILE A 49 7.83 -0.46 0.38
CA ILE A 49 9.00 0.41 0.22
C ILE A 49 10.07 -0.23 -0.68
N PRO A 50 10.53 -1.47 -0.42
CA PRO A 50 11.55 -2.07 -1.28
C PRO A 50 11.04 -2.33 -2.71
N ALA A 51 9.79 -2.78 -2.89
CA ALA A 51 9.25 -3.01 -4.22
C ALA A 51 9.11 -1.71 -5.03
N ASN A 52 8.60 -0.64 -4.40
CA ASN A 52 8.44 0.65 -5.07
C ASN A 52 9.81 1.24 -5.45
N ARG A 53 10.81 1.08 -4.59
CA ARG A 53 12.19 1.47 -4.90
C ARG A 53 12.74 0.70 -6.11
N THR A 54 12.58 -0.62 -6.14
CA THR A 54 13.04 -1.44 -7.28
C THR A 54 12.32 -1.06 -8.57
N LEU A 55 11.01 -0.75 -8.51
CA LEU A 55 10.26 -0.28 -9.67
C LEU A 55 10.77 1.07 -10.17
N LEU A 56 11.06 2.02 -9.28
CA LEU A 56 11.68 3.30 -9.64
C LEU A 56 13.07 3.11 -10.27
N GLU A 57 13.93 2.30 -9.66
CA GLU A 57 15.26 1.98 -10.19
C GLU A 57 15.15 1.35 -11.60
N SER A 58 14.17 0.47 -11.81
CA SER A 58 13.93 -0.16 -13.12
C SER A 58 13.47 0.84 -14.19
N LEU A 59 12.69 1.86 -13.81
CA LEU A 59 12.27 2.92 -14.72
C LEU A 59 13.47 3.77 -15.15
N ASP A 60 14.33 4.13 -14.20
CA ASP A 60 15.55 4.90 -14.44
C ASP A 60 16.54 4.13 -15.33
N GLU A 61 16.80 2.84 -15.02
CA GLU A 61 17.72 2.00 -15.78
C GLU A 61 17.30 1.77 -17.24
N HIS A 62 16.00 1.80 -17.51
CA HIS A 62 15.43 1.57 -18.84
C HIS A 62 14.94 2.85 -19.52
N ASN A 63 15.30 4.03 -19.01
CA ASN A 63 14.91 5.33 -19.58
C ASN A 63 13.41 5.45 -19.88
N GLY A 64 12.55 4.87 -19.01
CA GLY A 64 11.09 4.89 -19.17
C GLY A 64 10.49 3.93 -20.22
N GLU A 65 11.30 3.09 -20.87
CA GLU A 65 10.78 2.04 -21.76
C GLU A 65 10.15 0.88 -20.98
N PHE A 66 10.60 0.64 -19.74
CA PHE A 66 9.95 -0.29 -18.83
C PHE A 66 8.62 0.30 -18.33
N ARG A 67 7.52 -0.47 -18.42
CA ARG A 67 6.19 -0.04 -18.00
C ARG A 67 5.48 -1.13 -17.23
N PHE A 68 4.69 -0.72 -16.24
CA PHE A 68 3.86 -1.60 -15.42
C PHE A 68 2.57 -0.88 -15.02
N SER A 69 1.66 -1.60 -14.38
CA SER A 69 0.41 -1.05 -13.86
C SER A 69 0.21 -1.43 -12.41
N LEU A 70 -0.29 -0.47 -11.61
CA LEU A 70 -0.62 -0.65 -10.20
C LEU A 70 -2.11 -0.40 -9.99
N SER A 71 -2.74 -1.27 -9.21
CA SER A 71 -4.08 -1.04 -8.64
C SER A 71 -3.97 -1.00 -7.12
N ILE A 72 -4.21 0.17 -6.54
CA ILE A 72 -4.11 0.39 -5.09
C ILE A 72 -5.51 0.58 -4.51
N THR A 73 -5.88 -0.22 -3.53
CA THR A 73 -7.20 -0.10 -2.89
C THR A 73 -7.26 1.10 -1.95
N GLY A 74 -8.40 1.79 -1.88
CA GLY A 74 -8.62 2.91 -0.95
C GLY A 74 -8.33 2.57 0.51
N THR A 75 -8.65 1.35 0.96
CA THR A 75 -8.35 0.89 2.32
C THR A 75 -6.85 0.85 2.64
N LEU A 76 -6.00 0.66 1.63
CA LEU A 76 -4.54 0.76 1.82
C LEU A 76 -4.11 2.21 1.88
N LEU A 77 -4.66 3.09 1.03
CA LEU A 77 -4.36 4.54 1.08
C LEU A 77 -4.72 5.14 2.44
N GLU A 78 -5.89 4.80 2.99
CA GLU A 78 -6.31 5.19 4.35
C GLU A 78 -5.32 4.72 5.41
N GLN A 79 -4.80 3.49 5.30
CA GLN A 79 -3.76 2.98 6.23
C GLN A 79 -2.43 3.72 6.07
N CYS A 80 -2.04 4.08 4.85
CA CYS A 80 -0.85 4.88 4.63
C CYS A 80 -0.99 6.28 5.25
N GLU A 81 -2.17 6.91 5.15
CA GLU A 81 -2.43 8.20 5.81
C GLU A 81 -2.32 8.11 7.33
N LEU A 82 -2.78 7.01 7.92
CA LEU A 82 -2.74 6.77 9.36
C LEU A 82 -1.31 6.46 9.88
N TRP A 83 -0.58 5.59 9.19
CA TRP A 83 0.63 4.95 9.76
C TRP A 83 1.87 5.00 8.86
N GLY A 84 1.78 5.37 7.59
CA GLY A 84 2.89 5.25 6.65
C GLY A 84 2.86 6.28 5.53
N LYS A 85 3.02 7.56 5.88
CA LYS A 85 3.08 8.64 4.88
C LYS A 85 4.22 8.44 3.86
N GLU A 86 5.33 7.83 4.29
CA GLU A 86 6.44 7.45 3.40
C GLU A 86 6.03 6.43 2.33
N VAL A 87 5.14 5.48 2.66
CA VAL A 87 4.61 4.51 1.71
C VAL A 87 3.71 5.21 0.68
N LEU A 88 2.82 6.10 1.15
CA LEU A 88 1.99 6.90 0.26
C LEU A 88 2.85 7.74 -0.70
N GLU A 89 3.90 8.36 -0.19
CA GLU A 89 4.81 9.17 -0.99
C GLU A 89 5.54 8.31 -2.04
N SER A 90 5.98 7.11 -1.68
CA SER A 90 6.62 6.21 -2.65
C SER A 90 5.67 5.80 -3.80
N PHE A 91 4.37 5.64 -3.54
CA PHE A 91 3.38 5.38 -4.59
C PHE A 91 3.12 6.63 -5.45
N ARG A 92 3.13 7.82 -4.85
CA ARG A 92 3.08 9.09 -5.59
C ARG A 92 4.26 9.26 -6.53
N GLN A 93 5.47 8.99 -6.05
CA GLN A 93 6.68 9.07 -6.86
C GLN A 93 6.58 8.17 -8.10
N LEU A 94 6.13 6.92 -7.93
CA LEU A 94 5.87 6.02 -9.06
C LEU A 94 4.83 6.61 -10.02
N ALA A 95 3.70 7.12 -9.52
CA ALA A 95 2.65 7.71 -10.36
C ALA A 95 3.11 8.96 -11.12
N GLU A 96 4.06 9.72 -10.57
CA GLU A 96 4.64 10.90 -11.22
C GLU A 96 5.57 10.55 -12.40
N THR A 97 5.97 9.27 -12.55
CA THR A 97 6.83 8.80 -13.67
C THR A 97 6.08 8.51 -14.98
N GLY A 98 4.74 8.50 -14.96
CA GLY A 98 3.89 8.21 -16.13
C GLY A 98 3.39 6.77 -16.20
#